data_AF-A0AAD8EPQ3-F1
#
_entry.id   AF-A0AAD8EPQ3-F1
#
_cell.length_a   1.000
_cell.length_b   1.000
_cell.length_c   1.000
_cell.angle_alpha   90.00
_cell.angle_beta   90.00
_cell.angle_gamma   90.00
#
_symmetry.space_group_name_H-M   'P 1'
#
loop_
_entity.id
_entity.type
_entity.pdbx_description
1 polymer ?
#
loop_
_entity_poly.entity_id
_entity_poly.type
_entity_poly.pdbx_seq_one_letter_code
_entity_poly.pdbx_strand_id
1 'polypeptide(L)'
;QQKQPPLVLGGLFLAFPFLPAANLLVTVGFVVAERVLYIPSLGMVLLVVYGAQILWSIFIKQRSVLLFVGLLFIVILCGRTVARNRDWASRQALIRAGLKALPHNAKLHYNFANFLRDTGQLELATKHYKEALR
;
A
#
# COMPACT_ATOMS: atom_id res chain seq x y z
N GLN A 1 -13.19 18.02 31.39
CA GLN A 1 -12.98 16.74 30.67
C GLN A 1 -13.12 17.02 29.16
N GLN A 2 -12.06 17.50 28.51
CA GLN A 2 -12.10 17.78 27.06
C GLN A 2 -12.17 16.44 26.32
N LYS A 3 -13.37 16.03 25.92
CA LYS A 3 -13.54 14.92 24.97
C LYS A 3 -12.86 15.39 23.68
N GLN A 4 -11.85 14.67 23.21
CA GLN A 4 -11.33 14.81 21.84
C GLN A 4 -11.97 13.70 20.99
N PRO A 5 -13.26 13.81 20.62
CA PRO A 5 -13.97 12.76 19.91
C PRO A 5 -13.27 12.32 18.60
N PRO A 6 -12.60 13.18 17.81
CA PRO A 6 -11.95 12.73 16.57
C PRO A 6 -10.76 11.80 16.83
N LEU A 7 -10.00 12.02 17.91
CA LEU A 7 -8.85 11.19 18.25
C LEU A 7 -9.29 9.79 18.69
N VAL A 8 -10.30 9.72 19.55
CA VAL A 8 -10.85 8.46 20.05
C VAL A 8 -11.54 7.69 18.93
N LEU A 9 -12.39 8.35 18.14
CA LEU A 9 -13.10 7.71 17.01
C LEU A 9 -12.13 7.28 15.90
N GLY A 10 -11.15 8.12 15.57
CA GLY A 10 -10.12 7.81 14.58
C GLY A 10 -9.28 6.60 14.99
N GLY A 11 -8.86 6.54 16.26
CA GLY A 11 -8.14 5.39 16.82
C GLY A 11 -8.97 4.11 16.83
N LEU A 12 -10.27 4.20 17.19
CA LEU A 12 -11.18 3.06 17.19
C LEU A 12 -11.40 2.51 15.78
N PHE A 13 -11.70 3.36 14.80
CA PHE A 13 -11.89 2.93 13.42
C PHE A 13 -10.61 2.43 12.75
N LEU A 14 -9.45 2.86 13.23
CA LEU A 14 -8.16 2.35 12.77
C LEU A 14 -7.87 0.95 13.33
N ALA A 15 -7.93 0.80 14.65
CA ALA A 15 -7.44 -0.40 15.32
C ALA A 15 -8.45 -1.55 15.26
N PHE A 16 -9.72 -1.28 15.57
CA PHE A 16 -10.71 -2.35 15.78
C PHE A 16 -10.97 -3.18 14.51
N PRO A 17 -11.19 -2.58 13.32
CA PRO A 17 -11.39 -3.35 12.09
C PRO A 17 -10.10 -4.00 11.57
N PHE A 18 -8.93 -3.52 11.98
CA PHE A 18 -7.64 -4.06 11.55
C PHE A 18 -7.20 -5.28 12.37
N LEU A 19 -7.66 -5.41 13.63
CA LEU A 19 -7.28 -6.51 14.51
C LEU A 19 -7.49 -7.92 13.91
N PRO A 20 -8.63 -8.24 13.26
CA PRO A 20 -8.79 -9.54 12.61
C PRO A 20 -7.84 -9.76 11.43
N ALA A 21 -7.54 -8.71 10.64
CA ALA A 21 -6.61 -8.80 9.51
C ALA A 21 -5.13 -8.85 9.93
N ALA A 22 -4.81 -8.42 11.15
CA ALA A 22 -3.44 -8.46 11.67
C ALA A 22 -2.96 -9.88 11.99
N ASN A 23 -3.84 -10.90 11.92
CA ASN A 23 -3.54 -12.30 12.25
C ASN A 23 -2.99 -12.51 13.67
N LEU A 24 -3.20 -11.53 14.58
CA LEU A 24 -2.66 -11.55 15.95
C LEU A 24 -3.42 -12.51 16.88
N LEU A 25 -4.74 -12.61 16.71
CA LEU A 25 -5.61 -13.40 17.59
C LEU A 25 -6.21 -14.62 16.86
N VAL A 26 -6.40 -14.52 15.55
CA VAL A 26 -6.93 -15.58 14.69
C VAL A 26 -6.17 -15.52 13.38
N THR A 27 -5.49 -16.60 12.99
CA THR A 27 -4.81 -16.70 11.69
C THR A 27 -5.86 -16.91 10.60
N VAL A 28 -6.24 -15.84 9.92
CA VAL A 28 -7.17 -15.90 8.81
C VAL A 28 -6.37 -16.28 7.56
N GLY A 29 -6.78 -17.34 6.86
CA GLY A 29 -6.03 -17.95 5.74
C GLY A 29 -5.92 -17.08 4.47
N PHE A 30 -6.23 -15.79 4.53
CA PHE A 30 -6.06 -14.85 3.43
C PHE A 30 -4.97 -13.82 3.75
N VAL A 31 -4.11 -13.53 2.77
CA VAL A 31 -3.23 -12.35 2.80
C VAL A 31 -4.13 -11.11 2.90
N VAL A 32 -3.78 -10.16 3.78
CA VAL A 32 -4.53 -8.91 4.03
C VAL A 32 -5.16 -8.39 2.75
N ALA A 33 -6.49 -8.53 2.66
CA ALA A 33 -7.21 -8.10 1.47
C ALA A 33 -7.39 -6.59 1.54
N GLU A 34 -7.24 -5.91 0.40
CA GLU A 34 -7.39 -4.45 0.27
C GLU A 34 -8.71 -3.93 0.87
N ARG A 35 -9.79 -4.71 0.75
CA ARG A 35 -11.11 -4.41 1.31
C ARG A 35 -11.14 -4.29 2.83
N VAL A 36 -10.22 -4.96 3.54
CA VAL A 36 -10.14 -4.84 5.01
C VAL A 36 -9.55 -3.49 5.43
N LEU A 37 -8.82 -2.83 4.55
CA LEU A 37 -8.18 -1.55 4.83
C LEU A 37 -9.12 -0.35 4.64
N TYR A 38 -10.33 -0.50 4.09
CA TYR A 38 -11.24 0.62 3.85
C TYR A 38 -11.68 1.32 5.14
N ILE A 39 -12.13 0.57 6.17
CA ILE A 39 -12.55 1.16 7.45
C ILE A 39 -11.33 1.72 8.23
N PRO A 40 -10.19 1.01 8.34
CA PRO A 40 -8.97 1.56 8.93
C PRO A 40 -8.49 2.85 8.24
N SER A 41 -8.64 2.96 6.92
CA SER A 41 -8.29 4.17 6.16
C SER A 41 -9.16 5.36 6.55
N LEU A 42 -10.44 5.16 6.86
CA LEU A 42 -11.30 6.23 7.39
C LEU A 42 -10.78 6.74 8.74
N GLY A 43 -10.37 5.82 9.63
CA GLY A 43 -9.71 6.16 10.89
C GLY A 43 -8.44 6.98 10.68
N MET A 44 -7.57 6.58 9.76
CA MET A 44 -6.37 7.34 9.40
C MET A 44 -6.69 8.75 8.87
N VAL A 45 -7.68 8.88 7.98
CA VAL A 45 -8.07 10.18 7.42
C VAL A 45 -8.55 11.12 8.52
N LEU A 46 -9.39 10.64 9.45
CA LEU A 46 -9.85 11.45 10.58
C LEU A 46 -8.68 11.94 11.45
N LEU A 47 -7.73 11.06 11.77
CA LEU A 47 -6.55 11.42 12.57
C LEU A 47 -5.65 12.43 11.85
N VAL A 48 -5.41 12.24 10.55
CA VAL A 48 -4.58 13.14 9.74
C VAL A 48 -5.22 14.52 9.63
N VAL A 49 -6.53 14.60 9.36
CA VAL A 49 -7.25 15.89 9.27
C VAL A 49 -7.23 16.61 10.62
N TYR A 50 -7.48 15.90 11.72
CA TYR A 50 -7.43 16.48 13.05
C TYR A 50 -6.01 16.98 13.42
N GLY A 51 -4.98 16.19 13.12
CA GLY A 51 -3.59 16.59 13.31
C GLY A 51 -3.20 17.81 12.45
N ALA A 52 -3.66 17.86 11.20
CA ALA A 52 -3.46 19.00 10.32
C ALA A 52 -4.15 20.27 10.83
N GLN A 53 -5.36 20.16 11.39
CA GLN A 53 -6.07 21.29 12.02
C GLN A 53 -5.29 21.85 13.22
N ILE A 54 -4.73 20.98 14.06
CA ILE A 54 -3.89 21.38 15.19
C ILE A 54 -2.64 22.11 14.69
N LEU A 55 -1.91 21.53 13.72
CA LEU A 55 -0.74 22.16 13.10
C LEU A 55 -1.07 23.54 12.51
N TRP A 56 -2.22 23.65 11.84
CA TRP A 56 -2.69 24.90 11.25
C TRP A 56 -2.96 26.00 12.30
N SER A 57 -3.44 25.61 13.49
CA SER A 57 -3.67 26.53 14.60
C SER A 57 -2.37 26.99 15.27
N ILE A 58 -1.37 26.11 15.37
CA ILE A 58 -0.06 26.40 16.00
C ILE A 58 0.79 27.30 15.09
N PHE A 59 0.86 26.99 13.80
CA PHE A 59 1.73 27.66 12.84
C PHE A 59 0.98 28.71 12.00
N ILE A 60 0.03 29.42 12.61
CA ILE A 60 -0.86 30.39 11.94
C ILE A 60 -0.11 31.48 11.15
N LYS A 61 1.06 31.89 11.65
CA LYS A 61 1.92 32.90 11.00
C LYS A 61 2.75 32.34 9.83
N GLN A 62 2.92 31.02 9.75
CA GLN A 62 3.78 30.32 8.78
C GLN A 62 2.96 29.45 7.81
N ARG A 63 1.66 29.77 7.63
CA ARG A 63 0.74 28.98 6.79
C ARG A 63 1.21 28.84 5.34
N SER A 64 1.84 29.86 4.77
CA SER A 64 2.40 29.79 3.42
C SER A 64 3.48 28.70 3.31
N VAL A 65 4.33 28.55 4.32
CA VAL A 65 5.35 27.49 4.39
C VAL A 65 4.68 26.12 4.51
N LEU A 66 3.67 25.98 5.39
CA LEU A 66 2.90 24.72 5.51
C LEU A 66 2.23 24.32 4.21
N LEU A 67 1.60 25.25 3.50
CA LEU A 67 0.97 25.00 2.20
C LEU A 67 2.00 24.62 1.14
N PHE A 68 3.16 25.28 1.12
CA PHE A 68 4.24 24.94 0.21
C PHE A 68 4.78 23.53 0.46
N VAL A 69 5.03 23.17 1.72
CA VAL A 69 5.47 21.82 2.10
C VAL A 69 4.42 20.77 1.76
N GLY A 70 3.14 21.05 2.02
CA GLY A 70 2.02 20.18 1.66
C GLY A 70 1.91 19.98 0.14
N LEU A 71 2.04 21.05 -0.64
CA LEU A 71 2.03 20.99 -2.10
C LEU A 71 3.23 20.19 -2.63
N LEU A 72 4.44 20.45 -2.10
CA LEU A 72 5.65 19.70 -2.46
C LEU A 72 5.47 18.21 -2.17
N PHE A 73 4.90 17.87 -1.01
CA PHE A 73 4.60 16.48 -0.66
C PHE A 73 3.63 15.83 -1.65
N ILE A 74 2.54 16.52 -2.02
CA ILE A 74 1.60 16.05 -3.04
C ILE A 74 2.29 15.84 -4.39
N VAL A 75 3.11 16.79 -4.84
CA VAL A 75 3.86 16.67 -6.10
C VAL A 75 4.78 15.46 -6.10
N ILE A 76 5.49 15.20 -4.99
CA ILE A 76 6.33 14.00 -4.83
C ILE A 76 5.49 12.73 -4.93
N LEU A 77 4.32 12.68 -4.26
CA LEU A 77 3.42 11.52 -4.32
C LEU A 77 2.83 11.30 -5.72
N CYS A 78 2.46 12.37 -6.44
CA CYS A 78 2.05 12.31 -7.84
C CYS A 78 3.17 11.76 -8.71
N GLY A 79 4.40 12.23 -8.55
CA GLY A 79 5.57 11.71 -9.26
C GLY A 79 5.81 10.22 -9.00
N ARG A 80 5.72 9.78 -7.75
CA ARG A 80 5.79 8.36 -7.36
C ARG A 80 4.69 7.53 -8.03
N THR A 81 3.47 8.06 -8.10
CA THR A 81 2.32 7.41 -8.72
C THR A 81 2.53 7.24 -10.22
N VAL A 82 2.97 8.30 -10.91
CA VAL A 82 3.29 8.25 -12.35
C VAL A 82 4.42 7.27 -12.64
N ALA A 83 5.47 7.24 -11.82
CA ALA A 83 6.54 6.26 -11.96
C ALA A 83 6.02 4.82 -11.82
N ARG A 84 5.17 4.57 -10.82
CA ARG A 84 4.56 3.24 -10.60
C ARG A 84 3.62 2.84 -11.72
N ASN A 85 2.89 3.78 -12.34
CA ASN A 85 2.02 3.49 -13.49
C ASN A 85 2.77 2.84 -14.67
N ARG A 86 4.07 3.10 -14.82
CA ARG A 86 4.89 2.43 -15.85
C ARG A 86 4.99 0.92 -15.63
N ASP A 87 5.00 0.46 -14.37
CA ASP A 87 4.99 -0.97 -14.05
C ASP A 87 3.67 -1.63 -14.46
N TRP A 88 2.57 -0.86 -14.50
CA TRP A 88 1.24 -1.34 -14.92
C TRP A 88 1.03 -1.32 -16.44
N ALA A 89 1.98 -0.78 -17.21
CA ALA A 89 1.83 -0.65 -18.66
C ALA A 89 1.78 -2.00 -19.41
N SER A 90 2.35 -3.06 -18.82
CA SER A 90 2.30 -4.40 -19.42
C SER A 90 2.38 -5.50 -18.36
N ARG A 91 1.84 -6.67 -18.70
CA ARG A 91 1.95 -7.89 -17.87
C ARG A 91 3.40 -8.21 -17.51
N GLN A 92 4.32 -8.06 -18.45
CA GLN A 92 5.75 -8.31 -18.24
C GLN A 92 6.37 -7.31 -17.25
N ALA A 93 6.10 -6.01 -17.42
CA ALA A 93 6.62 -4.98 -16.52
C ALA A 93 6.11 -5.20 -15.09
N LEU A 94 4.81 -5.51 -14.94
CA LEU A 94 4.18 -5.75 -13.65
C LEU A 94 4.80 -6.96 -12.93
N ILE A 95 4.97 -8.08 -13.64
CA ILE A 95 5.56 -9.30 -13.07
C ILE A 95 7.03 -9.07 -12.72
N ARG A 96 7.81 -8.40 -13.58
CA ARG A 96 9.22 -8.08 -13.30
C ARG A 96 9.37 -7.15 -12.09
N ALA A 97 8.55 -6.12 -12.01
CA ALA A 97 8.52 -5.23 -10.85
C ALA A 97 8.13 -5.99 -9.57
N GLY A 98 7.19 -6.93 -9.67
CA GLY A 98 6.82 -7.84 -8.59
C GLY A 98 7.98 -8.71 -8.12
N LEU A 99 8.66 -9.41 -9.04
CA LEU A 99 9.80 -10.28 -8.72
C LEU A 99 11.00 -9.50 -8.15
N LYS A 100 11.20 -8.26 -8.59
CA LYS A 100 12.23 -7.39 -8.01
C LYS A 100 11.92 -7.03 -6.55
N ALA A 101 10.64 -6.83 -6.21
CA ALA A 101 10.21 -6.49 -4.86
C ALA A 101 10.11 -7.71 -3.94
N LEU A 102 9.66 -8.86 -4.47
CA LEU A 102 9.54 -10.12 -3.74
C LEU A 102 10.17 -11.27 -4.54
N PRO A 103 11.50 -11.45 -4.45
CA PRO A 103 12.24 -12.42 -5.26
C PRO A 103 11.98 -13.89 -4.89
N HIS A 104 11.28 -14.17 -3.80
CA HIS A 104 10.99 -15.54 -3.34
C HIS A 104 9.49 -15.85 -3.33
N ASN A 105 8.67 -15.05 -4.00
CA ASN A 105 7.23 -15.28 -4.04
C ASN A 105 6.87 -16.32 -5.11
N ALA A 106 6.48 -17.52 -4.65
CA ALA A 106 6.08 -18.63 -5.51
C ALA A 106 5.02 -18.26 -6.55
N LYS A 107 4.00 -17.47 -6.16
CA LYS A 107 2.91 -17.05 -7.05
C LYS A 107 3.42 -16.13 -8.18
N LEU A 108 4.39 -15.27 -7.89
CA LEU A 108 5.01 -14.41 -8.90
C LEU A 108 5.88 -15.21 -9.86
N HIS A 109 6.66 -16.17 -9.39
CA HIS A 109 7.43 -17.07 -10.24
C HIS A 109 6.52 -17.92 -11.16
N TYR A 110 5.42 -18.44 -10.63
CA TYR A 110 4.41 -19.17 -11.41
C TYR A 110 3.79 -18.28 -12.52
N ASN A 111 3.41 -17.05 -12.17
CA ASN A 111 2.86 -16.11 -13.15
C ASN A 111 3.88 -15.72 -14.22
N PHE A 112 5.15 -15.57 -13.85
CA PHE A 112 6.23 -15.29 -14.80
C PHE A 112 6.51 -16.48 -15.72
N ALA A 113 6.51 -17.69 -15.19
CA ALA A 113 6.66 -18.91 -15.98
C ALA A 113 5.52 -19.08 -16.99
N ASN A 114 4.28 -18.79 -16.60
CA ASN A 114 3.15 -18.76 -17.53
C ASN A 114 3.36 -17.72 -18.65
N PHE A 115 3.77 -16.49 -18.29
CA PHE A 115 4.09 -15.47 -19.30
C PHE A 115 5.19 -15.94 -20.27
N LEU A 116 6.27 -16.53 -19.75
CA LEU A 116 7.38 -17.04 -20.57
C LEU A 116 6.94 -18.15 -21.52
N ARG A 117 6.10 -19.08 -21.04
CA ARG A 117 5.46 -20.12 -21.86
C ARG A 117 4.62 -19.50 -22.97
N ASP A 118 3.78 -18.52 -22.64
CA ASP A 118 2.92 -17.83 -23.62
C ASP A 118 3.76 -17.09 -24.69
N THR A 119 4.99 -16.67 -24.36
CA THR A 119 5.96 -16.04 -25.30
C THR A 119 6.94 -17.02 -25.98
N GLY A 120 6.78 -18.33 -25.78
CA GLY A 120 7.61 -19.37 -26.42
C GLY A 120 8.96 -19.66 -25.74
N GLN A 121 9.28 -19.03 -24.61
CA GLN A 121 10.56 -19.21 -23.89
C GLN A 121 10.47 -20.38 -22.88
N LEU A 122 10.36 -21.61 -23.41
CA LEU A 122 10.07 -22.80 -22.61
C LEU A 122 11.14 -23.17 -21.57
N GLU A 123 12.41 -22.97 -21.88
CA GLU A 123 13.51 -23.27 -20.94
C GLU A 123 13.46 -22.38 -19.69
N LEU A 124 13.30 -21.06 -19.89
CA LEU A 124 13.18 -20.10 -18.79
C LEU A 124 11.88 -20.30 -18.01
N ALA A 125 10.78 -20.64 -18.69
CA ALA A 125 9.53 -20.98 -18.04
C ALA A 125 9.70 -22.16 -17.07
N THR A 126 10.38 -23.22 -17.51
CA THR A 126 10.66 -24.40 -16.68
C THR A 126 11.47 -24.06 -15.44
N LYS A 127 12.49 -23.20 -15.57
CA LYS A 127 13.28 -22.73 -14.42
C LYS A 127 12.41 -22.00 -13.40
N HIS A 128 11.54 -21.10 -13.85
CA HIS A 128 10.65 -20.36 -12.94
C HIS A 128 9.52 -21.22 -12.36
N TYR A 129 9.05 -22.25 -13.05
CA TYR A 129 8.14 -23.23 -12.45
C TYR A 129 8.82 -24.03 -11.32
N LYS A 130 10.07 -24.45 -11.51
CA LYS A 130 10.84 -25.13 -10.45
C LYS A 130 11.03 -24.22 -9.23
N GLU A 131 11.36 -22.95 -9.46
CA GLU A 131 11.48 -21.98 -8.36
C GLU A 131 10.16 -21.75 -7.63
N ALA A 132 9.02 -21.81 -8.34
CA ALA A 132 7.70 -21.67 -7.73
C ALA A 132 7.27 -22.86 -6.86
N LEU A 133 7.88 -24.04 -7.06
CA LEU A 133 7.60 -25.27 -6.33
C LEU A 133 8.59 -25.53 -5.18
N ARG A 134 9.66 -24.74 -5.09
CA ARG A 134 10.66 -24.84 -4.03
C ARG A 134 10.13 -24.25 -2.73
#